data_AF-A0A357ZDH2-F1
#
_entry.id   AF-A0A357ZDH2-F1
#
_cell.length_a   1.000
_cell.length_b   1.000
_cell.length_c   1.000
_cell.angle_alpha   90.00
_cell.angle_beta   90.00
_cell.angle_gamma   90.00
#
_symmetry.space_group_name_H-M   'P 1'
#
loop_
_entity.id
_entity.type
_entity.pdbx_description
1 polymer ?
#
loop_
_entity_poly.entity_id
_entity_poly.type
_entity_poly.pdbx_seq_one_letter_code
_entity_poly.pdbx_strand_id
1 'polypeptide(L)'
;MKSMMLGKKVFAVALSTVLAVSLLLLSGCGNTVSGVPAAGGKPQIIATVFASYDFARQVAGDDADVKMLVPPGSETHSFEPTPQDIIALSGCDMFIYVGGESDVWVEELLASVNNSDMVVIKMIDCVNTVEEDVSILADPAMAEEGHEGHAHEEGGEGHEGEEAAHGGEETQSAHEEEHGVIDEHVWTSLRNAAIIVQTISDELCTIDADNRLDYEKRTSEYCGKLTDLDNEIKTVVAEGQRSLLVFGDRFPFRYFIDDYALECKAAFPGCSTATEASALTVTNLVDTVRTEGIPVVLYRELSDHKIADAIAAETGVVTMELHSCHNITQNDFDGGASYLSLMEKNAETLRAALA
;
A
#
# COMPACT_ATOMS: atom_id res chain seq x y z
N MET A 1 -64.72 -19.38 58.05
CA MET A 1 -64.57 -19.84 56.65
C MET A 1 -64.66 -18.74 55.58
N LYS A 2 -65.38 -17.61 55.77
CA LYS A 2 -65.47 -16.54 54.76
C LYS A 2 -64.18 -15.72 54.56
N SER A 3 -63.35 -15.51 55.59
CA SER A 3 -62.11 -14.71 55.49
C SER A 3 -60.99 -15.40 54.68
N MET A 4 -60.98 -16.74 54.64
CA MET A 4 -59.93 -17.52 53.96
C MET A 4 -60.18 -17.68 52.46
N MET A 5 -61.43 -17.49 52.02
CA MET A 5 -61.80 -17.49 50.60
C MET A 5 -61.54 -16.14 49.92
N LEU A 6 -61.54 -15.04 50.67
CA LEU A 6 -61.30 -13.70 50.11
C LEU A 6 -59.81 -13.50 49.75
N GLY A 7 -58.90 -13.95 50.61
CA GLY A 7 -57.44 -13.89 50.34
C GLY A 7 -57.01 -14.71 49.12
N LYS A 8 -57.62 -15.89 48.90
CA LYS A 8 -57.34 -16.72 47.71
C LYS A 8 -57.83 -16.07 46.41
N LYS A 9 -58.94 -15.33 46.43
CA LYS A 9 -59.46 -14.61 45.26
C LYS A 9 -58.62 -13.37 44.93
N VAL A 10 -58.16 -12.63 45.94
CA VAL A 10 -57.28 -11.47 45.74
C VAL A 10 -55.90 -11.90 45.23
N PHE A 11 -55.37 -13.02 45.73
CA PHE A 11 -54.09 -13.57 45.26
C PHE A 11 -54.19 -14.15 43.84
N ALA A 12 -55.31 -14.79 43.48
CA ALA A 12 -55.55 -15.30 42.13
C ALA A 12 -55.74 -14.17 41.10
N VAL A 13 -56.40 -13.07 41.48
CA VAL A 13 -56.56 -11.89 40.60
C VAL A 13 -55.23 -11.16 40.43
N ALA A 14 -54.45 -10.98 41.50
CA ALA A 14 -53.12 -10.35 41.42
C ALA A 14 -52.12 -11.17 40.57
N LEU A 15 -52.14 -12.50 40.69
CA LEU A 15 -51.31 -13.40 39.88
C LEU A 15 -51.74 -13.43 38.40
N SER A 16 -53.04 -13.30 38.13
CA SER A 16 -53.57 -13.23 36.76
C SER A 16 -53.28 -11.89 36.07
N THR A 17 -53.19 -10.78 36.82
CA THR A 17 -52.78 -9.48 36.28
C THR A 17 -51.28 -9.36 36.02
N VAL A 18 -50.42 -10.00 36.83
CA VAL A 18 -48.97 -10.03 36.58
C VAL A 18 -48.66 -10.90 35.35
N LEU A 19 -49.37 -12.00 35.15
CA LEU A 19 -49.20 -12.85 33.97
C LEU A 19 -49.69 -12.17 32.68
N ALA A 20 -50.76 -11.36 32.74
CA ALA A 20 -51.27 -10.61 31.60
C ALA A 20 -50.37 -9.42 31.18
N VAL A 21 -49.68 -8.78 32.12
CA VAL A 21 -48.71 -7.70 31.83
C VAL A 21 -47.37 -8.27 31.35
N SER A 22 -47.03 -9.51 31.73
CA SER A 22 -45.84 -10.22 31.23
C SER A 22 -45.99 -10.72 29.78
N LEU A 23 -47.23 -10.98 29.33
CA LEU A 23 -47.51 -11.39 27.95
C LEU A 23 -47.58 -10.23 26.94
N LEU A 24 -47.64 -8.97 27.40
CA LEU A 24 -47.64 -7.78 26.53
C LEU A 24 -46.23 -7.22 26.26
N LEU A 25 -45.17 -7.82 26.83
CA LEU A 25 -43.77 -7.47 26.60
C LEU A 25 -43.04 -8.43 25.64
N LEU A 26 -43.76 -9.33 24.96
CA LEU A 26 -43.19 -10.33 24.03
C LEU A 26 -43.65 -10.15 22.57
N SER A 27 -44.30 -9.04 22.22
CA SER A 27 -44.54 -8.65 20.82
C SER A 27 -43.36 -7.86 20.27
N GLY A 28 -42.24 -8.56 20.06
CA GLY A 28 -41.03 -8.00 19.50
C GLY A 28 -40.16 -9.09 18.88
N CYS A 29 -40.71 -9.82 17.91
CA CYS A 29 -40.00 -10.54 16.85
C CYS A 29 -41.04 -11.20 15.93
N GLY A 30 -41.34 -10.55 14.81
CA GLY A 30 -42.09 -11.11 13.70
C GLY A 30 -41.29 -10.86 12.43
N ASN A 31 -40.55 -11.88 12.01
CA ASN A 31 -39.73 -11.89 10.81
C ASN A 31 -40.65 -11.86 9.58
N THR A 32 -40.80 -10.70 8.94
CA THR A 32 -41.30 -10.60 7.57
C THR A 32 -40.12 -10.43 6.64
N VAL A 33 -39.72 -11.54 6.03
CA VAL A 33 -38.91 -11.54 4.81
C VAL A 33 -39.76 -10.91 3.70
N SER A 34 -39.39 -9.70 3.30
CA SER A 34 -39.73 -9.10 2.01
C SER A 34 -38.67 -8.04 1.74
N GLY A 35 -37.88 -8.28 0.69
CA GLY A 35 -36.69 -7.52 0.37
C GLY A 35 -36.98 -6.08 -0.02
N VAL A 36 -36.25 -5.19 0.64
CA VAL A 36 -35.52 -4.05 0.08
C VAL A 36 -34.29 -3.88 1.01
N PRO A 37 -33.03 -3.84 0.53
CA PRO A 37 -31.93 -3.46 1.40
C PRO A 37 -32.16 -2.02 1.85
N ALA A 38 -32.06 -1.76 3.14
CA ALA A 38 -31.91 -0.38 3.59
C ALA A 38 -30.55 0.13 3.12
N ALA A 39 -30.54 1.13 2.23
CA ALA A 39 -29.39 2.02 2.10
C ALA A 39 -29.19 2.71 3.47
N GLY A 40 -28.01 2.58 4.08
CA GLY A 40 -27.78 3.17 5.41
C GLY A 40 -26.59 2.67 6.20
N GLY A 41 -25.45 2.40 5.57
CA GLY A 41 -24.16 2.19 6.21
C GLY A 41 -23.09 3.02 5.50
N LYS A 42 -22.02 3.38 6.20
CA LYS A 42 -20.85 4.02 5.59
C LYS A 42 -20.19 3.05 4.60
N PRO A 43 -19.72 3.51 3.42
CA PRO A 43 -18.93 2.66 2.52
C PRO A 43 -17.75 2.04 3.26
N GLN A 44 -17.47 0.77 2.97
CA GLN A 44 -16.35 0.03 3.52
C GLN A 44 -15.23 -0.01 2.48
N ILE A 45 -14.08 0.57 2.81
CA ILE A 45 -12.91 0.65 1.95
C ILE A 45 -11.78 -0.17 2.58
N ILE A 46 -11.18 -1.07 1.81
CA ILE A 46 -9.99 -1.80 2.22
C ILE A 46 -8.83 -1.41 1.31
N ALA A 47 -7.70 -1.03 1.89
CA ALA A 47 -6.49 -0.69 1.17
C ALA A 47 -5.33 -1.58 1.62
N THR A 48 -4.47 -2.03 0.71
CA THR A 48 -3.40 -2.98 1.04
C THR A 48 -2.36 -2.39 1.99
N VAL A 49 -1.72 -1.30 1.57
CA VAL A 49 -0.52 -0.71 2.19
C VAL A 49 -0.81 0.70 2.72
N PHE A 50 0.17 1.31 3.42
CA PHE A 50 -0.06 2.58 4.10
C PHE A 50 -0.42 3.73 3.15
N ALA A 51 0.24 3.84 1.99
CA ALA A 51 -0.04 4.89 1.01
C ALA A 51 -1.50 4.85 0.53
N SER A 52 -1.98 3.71 0.04
CA SER A 52 -3.37 3.56 -0.43
C SER A 52 -4.37 3.74 0.70
N TYR A 53 -4.05 3.26 1.90
CA TYR A 53 -4.86 3.47 3.10
C TYR A 53 -5.02 4.95 3.44
N ASP A 54 -3.91 5.70 3.53
CA ASP A 54 -4.00 7.11 3.91
C ASP A 54 -4.66 7.94 2.81
N PHE A 55 -4.38 7.68 1.52
CA PHE A 55 -5.11 8.34 0.42
C PHE A 55 -6.62 8.16 0.55
N ALA A 56 -7.09 6.92 0.76
CA ALA A 56 -8.50 6.66 0.98
C ALA A 56 -9.03 7.34 2.24
N ARG A 57 -8.28 7.32 3.34
CA ARG A 57 -8.64 7.97 4.60
C ARG A 57 -8.81 9.48 4.46
N GLN A 58 -7.94 10.15 3.70
CA GLN A 58 -8.02 11.60 3.46
C GLN A 58 -9.26 11.97 2.65
N VAL A 59 -9.61 11.16 1.65
CA VAL A 59 -10.81 11.35 0.82
C VAL A 59 -12.07 11.02 1.61
N ALA A 60 -12.11 9.87 2.28
CA ALA A 60 -13.25 9.34 3.00
C ALA A 60 -13.70 10.22 4.18
N GLY A 61 -12.76 10.74 4.97
CA GLY A 61 -13.09 11.44 6.21
C GLY A 61 -13.94 10.57 7.14
N ASP A 62 -15.00 11.16 7.70
CA ASP A 62 -15.93 10.45 8.56
C ASP A 62 -17.07 9.76 7.78
N ASP A 63 -17.12 9.85 6.45
CA ASP A 63 -18.26 9.41 5.66
C ASP A 63 -18.11 7.95 5.14
N ALA A 64 -16.89 7.42 5.12
CA ALA A 64 -16.59 6.02 4.83
C ALA A 64 -15.64 5.41 5.89
N ASP A 65 -15.71 4.09 6.10
CA ASP A 65 -14.80 3.37 6.98
C ASP A 65 -13.65 2.78 6.16
N VAL A 66 -12.42 3.12 6.54
CA VAL A 66 -11.21 2.69 5.82
C VAL A 66 -10.38 1.75 6.70
N LYS A 67 -10.03 0.58 6.16
CA LYS A 67 -9.17 -0.42 6.82
C LYS A 67 -7.89 -0.65 6.01
N MET A 68 -6.75 -0.66 6.70
CA MET A 68 -5.49 -1.14 6.13
C MET A 68 -5.41 -2.66 6.27
N LEU A 69 -5.18 -3.38 5.17
CA LEU A 69 -5.14 -4.84 5.15
C LEU A 69 -3.83 -5.36 5.75
N VAL A 70 -2.70 -4.85 5.29
CA VAL A 70 -1.39 -5.19 5.85
C VAL A 70 -1.17 -4.35 7.11
N PRO A 71 -1.04 -4.93 8.30
CA PRO A 71 -0.92 -4.15 9.54
C PRO A 71 0.36 -3.29 9.60
N PRO A 72 0.36 -2.18 10.35
CA PRO A 72 1.56 -1.36 10.57
C PRO A 72 2.75 -2.21 11.02
N GLY A 73 3.89 -2.04 10.36
CA GLY A 73 5.14 -2.71 10.71
C GLY A 73 5.26 -4.16 10.23
N SER A 74 4.27 -4.68 9.51
CA SER A 74 4.31 -6.04 8.95
C SER A 74 5.00 -6.06 7.59
N GLU A 75 5.77 -7.11 7.30
CA GLU A 75 6.40 -7.30 6.00
C GLU A 75 5.34 -7.65 4.94
N THR A 76 5.24 -6.80 3.92
CA THR A 76 4.21 -6.88 2.86
C THR A 76 4.41 -8.07 1.94
N HIS A 77 5.65 -8.42 1.60
CA HIS A 77 5.94 -9.50 0.63
C HIS A 77 5.71 -10.90 1.20
N SER A 78 5.57 -11.03 2.53
CA SER A 78 5.28 -12.30 3.21
C SER A 78 3.92 -12.31 3.90
N PHE A 79 3.09 -11.30 3.63
CA PHE A 79 1.80 -11.16 4.26
C PHE A 79 0.83 -12.24 3.78
N GLU A 80 0.23 -12.96 4.73
CA GLU A 80 -0.84 -13.91 4.46
C GLU A 80 -2.16 -13.38 5.04
N PRO A 81 -3.19 -13.11 4.19
CA PRO A 81 -4.49 -12.68 4.66
C PRO A 81 -5.14 -13.69 5.60
N THR A 82 -5.74 -13.21 6.70
CA THR A 82 -6.49 -14.08 7.60
C THR A 82 -7.89 -14.40 7.04
N PRO A 83 -8.58 -15.45 7.53
CA PRO A 83 -9.98 -15.67 7.17
C PRO A 83 -10.90 -14.49 7.46
N GLN A 84 -10.57 -13.67 8.47
CA GLN A 84 -11.34 -12.45 8.78
C GLN A 84 -11.11 -11.37 7.73
N ASP A 85 -9.91 -11.29 7.16
CA ASP A 85 -9.61 -10.35 6.08
C ASP A 85 -10.36 -10.73 4.80
N ILE A 86 -10.42 -12.02 4.47
CA ILE A 86 -11.19 -12.52 3.32
C ILE A 86 -12.69 -12.18 3.48
N ILE A 87 -13.24 -12.34 4.70
CA ILE A 87 -14.63 -11.96 5.00
C ILE A 87 -14.83 -10.45 4.85
N ALA A 88 -13.90 -9.63 5.35
CA ALA A 88 -13.97 -8.19 5.23
C ALA A 88 -13.92 -7.75 3.75
N LEU A 89 -13.02 -8.35 2.96
CA LEU A 89 -12.86 -8.09 1.53
C LEU A 89 -14.11 -8.51 0.73
N SER A 90 -14.73 -9.63 1.10
CA SER A 90 -15.99 -10.06 0.49
C SER A 90 -17.17 -9.13 0.77
N GLY A 91 -17.06 -8.25 1.77
CA GLY A 91 -18.11 -7.32 2.17
C GLY A 91 -17.77 -5.86 1.97
N CYS A 92 -16.61 -5.52 1.38
CA CYS A 92 -16.23 -4.14 1.15
C CYS A 92 -16.78 -3.60 -0.18
N ASP A 93 -16.99 -2.29 -0.24
CA ASP A 93 -17.50 -1.60 -1.43
C ASP A 93 -16.36 -1.20 -2.37
N MET A 94 -15.18 -0.92 -1.80
CA MET A 94 -13.98 -0.56 -2.55
C MET A 94 -12.75 -1.28 -2.00
N PHE A 95 -11.90 -1.78 -2.90
CA PHE A 95 -10.59 -2.34 -2.58
C PHE A 95 -9.49 -1.64 -3.38
N ILE A 96 -8.42 -1.21 -2.71
CA ILE A 96 -7.33 -0.44 -3.30
C ILE A 96 -6.01 -1.15 -3.04
N TYR A 97 -5.25 -1.42 -4.10
CA TYR A 97 -3.94 -2.07 -4.02
C TYR A 97 -2.96 -1.45 -5.02
N VAL A 98 -1.66 -1.74 -4.84
CA VAL A 98 -0.62 -1.15 -5.68
C VAL A 98 -0.72 -1.74 -7.09
N GLY A 99 -0.70 -3.08 -7.16
CA GLY A 99 -0.44 -3.82 -8.38
C GLY A 99 1.07 -3.96 -8.67
N GLY A 100 1.41 -4.55 -9.81
CA GLY A 100 2.81 -4.90 -10.11
C GLY A 100 3.16 -6.30 -9.61
N GLU A 101 4.44 -6.63 -9.67
CA GLU A 101 4.93 -7.97 -9.34
C GLU A 101 4.79 -8.29 -7.85
N SER A 102 4.92 -7.30 -6.96
CA SER A 102 4.81 -7.54 -5.52
C SER A 102 3.39 -7.82 -5.05
N ASP A 103 2.39 -7.47 -5.86
CA ASP A 103 0.96 -7.60 -5.52
C ASP A 103 0.30 -8.78 -6.26
N VAL A 104 1.06 -9.72 -6.85
CA VAL A 104 0.50 -10.94 -7.48
C VAL A 104 -0.37 -11.74 -6.51
N TRP A 105 0.02 -11.80 -5.23
CA TRP A 105 -0.78 -12.44 -4.17
C TRP A 105 -2.16 -11.76 -3.96
N VAL A 106 -2.25 -10.46 -4.25
CA VAL A 106 -3.50 -9.69 -4.17
C VAL A 106 -4.44 -10.12 -5.30
N GLU A 107 -3.91 -10.35 -6.49
CA GLU A 107 -4.71 -10.81 -7.64
C GLU A 107 -5.29 -12.21 -7.39
N GLU A 108 -4.50 -13.11 -6.79
CA GLU A 108 -4.98 -14.43 -6.36
C GLU A 108 -6.06 -14.32 -5.27
N LEU A 109 -5.84 -13.43 -4.29
CA LEU A 109 -6.82 -13.13 -3.25
C LEU A 109 -8.14 -12.65 -3.86
N LEU A 110 -8.10 -11.68 -4.77
CA LEU A 110 -9.27 -11.13 -5.45
C LEU A 110 -10.00 -12.19 -6.30
N ALA A 111 -9.26 -13.08 -6.97
CA ALA A 111 -9.85 -14.19 -7.73
C ALA A 111 -10.63 -15.19 -6.84
N SER A 112 -10.28 -15.27 -5.54
CA SER A 112 -10.94 -16.14 -4.57
C SER A 112 -12.16 -15.50 -3.88
N VAL A 113 -12.31 -14.18 -3.96
CA VAL A 113 -13.33 -13.41 -3.26
C VAL A 113 -14.60 -13.32 -4.11
N ASN A 114 -15.75 -13.67 -3.53
CA ASN A 114 -17.04 -13.60 -4.22
C ASN A 114 -17.75 -12.27 -3.93
N ASN A 115 -17.28 -11.19 -4.56
CA ASN A 115 -17.91 -9.88 -4.51
C ASN A 115 -17.82 -9.19 -5.88
N SER A 116 -18.86 -9.32 -6.71
CA SER A 116 -18.89 -8.76 -8.06
C SER A 116 -19.18 -7.26 -8.11
N ASP A 117 -19.67 -6.71 -7.00
CA ASP A 117 -20.09 -5.31 -6.91
C ASP A 117 -18.98 -4.41 -6.34
N MET A 118 -17.88 -5.02 -5.86
CA MET A 118 -16.70 -4.33 -5.35
C MET A 118 -16.01 -3.53 -6.44
N VAL A 119 -15.77 -2.24 -6.17
CA VAL A 119 -14.89 -1.42 -6.99
C VAL A 119 -13.44 -1.76 -6.63
N VAL A 120 -12.63 -2.09 -7.62
CA VAL A 120 -11.20 -2.39 -7.44
C VAL A 120 -10.38 -1.30 -8.09
N ILE A 121 -9.49 -0.67 -7.32
CA ILE A 121 -8.52 0.31 -7.80
C ILE A 121 -7.12 -0.29 -7.71
N LYS A 122 -6.48 -0.46 -8.87
CA LYS A 122 -5.06 -0.78 -8.99
C LYS A 122 -4.29 0.52 -9.21
N MET A 123 -3.40 0.89 -8.29
CA MET A 123 -2.73 2.20 -8.33
C MET A 123 -1.86 2.38 -9.58
N ILE A 124 -1.19 1.32 -10.05
CA ILE A 124 -0.40 1.39 -11.28
C ILE A 124 -1.25 1.67 -12.53
N ASP A 125 -2.54 1.28 -12.53
CA ASP A 125 -3.45 1.55 -13.66
C ASP A 125 -3.96 3.00 -13.66
N CYS A 126 -3.74 3.75 -12.57
CA CYS A 126 -4.18 5.15 -12.45
C CYS A 126 -3.24 6.14 -13.13
N VAL A 127 -1.99 5.73 -13.42
CA VAL A 127 -0.89 6.62 -13.81
C VAL A 127 -0.05 6.01 -14.93
N ASN A 128 0.81 6.83 -15.54
CA ASN A 128 1.81 6.29 -16.47
C ASN A 128 2.94 5.65 -15.66
N THR A 129 3.22 4.39 -15.93
CA THR A 129 4.29 3.64 -15.28
C THR A 129 5.63 3.79 -16.01
N VAL A 130 6.71 3.55 -15.29
CA VAL A 130 8.08 3.47 -15.82
C VAL A 130 8.71 2.14 -15.39
N GLU A 131 9.72 1.70 -16.13
CA GLU A 131 10.53 0.53 -15.75
C GLU A 131 11.49 0.86 -14.60
N GLU A 132 11.93 -0.13 -13.84
CA GLU A 132 12.98 0.04 -12.82
C GLU A 132 14.29 0.57 -13.44
N ASP A 133 14.99 1.47 -12.75
CA ASP A 133 16.32 1.93 -13.18
C ASP A 133 17.44 1.15 -12.48
N VAL A 134 17.92 0.09 -13.12
CA VAL A 134 19.06 -0.69 -12.59
C VAL A 134 20.41 0.04 -12.70
N SER A 135 20.50 1.15 -13.43
CA SER A 135 21.75 1.91 -13.60
C SER A 135 22.16 2.69 -12.34
N ILE A 136 21.23 2.87 -11.40
CA ILE A 136 21.49 3.48 -10.10
C ILE A 136 22.26 2.55 -9.16
N LEU A 137 22.34 1.25 -9.45
CA LEU A 137 22.96 0.30 -8.54
C LEU A 137 24.46 0.54 -8.45
N ALA A 138 24.99 0.51 -7.22
CA ALA A 138 26.41 0.69 -6.95
C ALA A 138 27.26 -0.51 -7.41
N ASP A 139 26.63 -1.68 -7.52
CA ASP A 139 27.22 -2.89 -8.07
C ASP A 139 26.27 -3.44 -9.15
N PRO A 140 26.64 -3.40 -10.45
CA PRO A 140 25.80 -3.92 -11.52
C PRO A 140 25.44 -5.40 -11.36
N ALA A 141 26.20 -6.18 -10.59
CA ALA A 141 25.86 -7.57 -10.31
C ALA A 141 24.54 -7.70 -9.52
N MET A 142 24.14 -6.66 -8.78
CA MET A 142 22.89 -6.63 -8.03
C MET A 142 21.66 -6.45 -8.92
N ALA A 143 21.85 -6.12 -10.21
CA ALA A 143 20.74 -6.01 -11.16
C ALA A 143 20.13 -7.39 -11.50
N GLU A 144 20.95 -8.44 -11.54
CA GLU A 144 20.48 -9.77 -11.94
C GLU A 144 19.78 -10.53 -10.79
N GLU A 145 20.07 -10.19 -9.53
CA GLU A 145 19.40 -10.80 -8.36
C GLU A 145 17.95 -10.31 -8.17
N GLY A 146 17.52 -9.25 -8.86
CA GLY A 146 16.14 -8.77 -8.86
C GLY A 146 15.19 -9.61 -9.72
N HIS A 147 15.71 -10.48 -10.60
CA HIS A 147 14.93 -11.17 -11.63
C HIS A 147 14.75 -12.69 -11.39
N GLU A 148 15.36 -13.28 -10.35
CA GLU A 148 15.25 -14.73 -10.09
C GLU A 148 13.98 -15.14 -9.30
N GLY A 149 12.85 -14.43 -9.50
CA GLY A 149 11.58 -14.69 -8.83
C GLY A 149 10.62 -15.66 -9.53
N HIS A 150 10.85 -16.01 -10.81
CA HIS A 150 9.95 -16.90 -11.56
C HIS A 150 10.70 -17.90 -12.43
N ALA A 151 11.42 -18.82 -11.80
CA ALA A 151 11.67 -20.11 -12.43
C ALA A 151 10.35 -20.89 -12.43
N HIS A 152 9.67 -20.93 -13.59
CA HIS A 152 8.66 -21.95 -13.86
C HIS A 152 9.33 -23.32 -13.69
N GLU A 153 9.10 -23.99 -12.55
CA GLU A 153 9.23 -25.43 -12.47
C GLU A 153 8.14 -26.05 -13.35
N GLU A 154 8.41 -26.14 -14.66
CA GLU A 154 7.74 -27.06 -15.55
C GLU A 154 8.05 -28.48 -15.03
N GLY A 155 7.08 -29.03 -14.29
CA GLY A 155 7.09 -30.39 -13.80
C GLY A 155 7.35 -31.37 -14.94
N GLY A 156 8.52 -32.00 -14.91
CA GLY A 156 8.87 -33.09 -15.81
C GLY A 156 8.01 -34.33 -15.53
N GLU A 157 6.84 -34.41 -16.17
CA GLU A 157 6.13 -35.67 -16.34
C GLU A 157 6.58 -36.35 -17.64
N GLY A 158 7.11 -37.56 -17.49
CA GLY A 158 7.69 -38.33 -18.57
C GLY A 158 6.66 -38.85 -19.57
N HIS A 159 7.08 -38.99 -20.83
CA HIS A 159 6.47 -39.94 -21.74
C HIS A 159 7.50 -40.45 -22.75
N GLU A 160 7.74 -41.76 -22.73
CA GLU A 160 8.48 -42.52 -23.74
C GLU A 160 7.67 -42.59 -25.05
N GLY A 161 8.34 -42.49 -26.20
CA GLY A 161 7.72 -42.75 -27.51
C GLY A 161 8.60 -42.36 -28.71
N GLU A 162 8.81 -43.30 -29.62
CA GLU A 162 9.79 -43.35 -30.71
C GLU A 162 9.52 -42.43 -31.94
N GLU A 163 10.61 -42.00 -32.59
CA GLU A 163 10.88 -41.84 -34.04
C GLU A 163 9.77 -41.30 -34.99
N ALA A 164 10.01 -40.14 -35.63
CA ALA A 164 10.15 -40.02 -37.09
C ALA A 164 10.21 -38.56 -37.64
N ALA A 165 11.19 -38.35 -38.51
CA ALA A 165 11.17 -37.58 -39.77
C ALA A 165 11.11 -36.03 -39.78
N HIS A 166 12.14 -35.47 -40.43
CA HIS A 166 12.34 -34.08 -40.83
C HIS A 166 11.20 -33.43 -41.61
N GLY A 167 10.84 -32.22 -41.21
CA GLY A 167 10.17 -31.21 -42.03
C GLY A 167 10.50 -29.83 -41.47
N GLY A 168 11.39 -29.10 -42.14
CA GLY A 168 11.76 -27.74 -41.73
C GLY A 168 10.65 -26.76 -42.07
N GLU A 169 10.22 -26.00 -41.08
CA GLU A 169 9.55 -24.71 -41.24
C GLU A 169 10.08 -23.77 -40.16
N GLU A 170 10.23 -22.53 -40.58
CA GLU A 170 11.03 -21.51 -39.92
C GLU A 170 10.46 -21.14 -38.56
N THR A 171 11.27 -21.34 -37.53
CA THR A 171 11.06 -20.71 -36.22
C THR A 171 11.23 -19.21 -36.42
N GLN A 172 10.11 -18.52 -36.62
CA GLN A 172 10.00 -17.11 -36.29
C GLN A 172 10.37 -17.00 -34.81
N SER A 173 11.62 -16.59 -34.56
CA SER A 173 12.01 -16.04 -33.28
C SER A 173 11.11 -14.83 -33.09
N ALA A 174 10.02 -15.01 -32.35
CA ALA A 174 9.35 -13.90 -31.72
C ALA A 174 10.44 -13.21 -30.90
N HIS A 175 10.84 -12.02 -31.34
CA HIS A 175 11.52 -11.10 -30.45
C HIS A 175 10.50 -10.82 -29.35
N GLU A 176 10.57 -11.56 -28.25
CA GLU A 176 10.11 -11.06 -26.97
C GLU A 176 10.93 -9.78 -26.77
N GLU A 177 10.27 -8.64 -26.95
CA GLU A 177 10.85 -7.39 -26.49
C GLU A 177 11.04 -7.60 -24.98
N GLU A 178 12.30 -7.59 -24.57
CA GLU A 178 12.72 -7.64 -23.18
C GLU A 178 12.21 -6.35 -22.53
N HIS A 179 10.93 -6.34 -22.16
CA HIS A 179 10.30 -5.26 -21.42
C HIS A 179 10.87 -5.30 -20.01
N GLY A 180 11.43 -4.18 -19.55
CA GLY A 180 11.95 -4.08 -18.19
C GLY A 180 10.83 -4.27 -17.17
N VAL A 181 11.21 -4.70 -15.95
CA VAL A 181 10.27 -4.81 -14.83
C VAL A 181 9.69 -3.42 -14.53
N ILE A 182 8.37 -3.33 -14.40
CA ILE A 182 7.69 -2.08 -14.07
C ILE A 182 7.99 -1.70 -12.61
N ASP A 183 8.42 -0.46 -12.37
CA ASP A 183 8.50 0.08 -11.02
C ASP A 183 7.09 0.37 -10.50
N GLU A 184 6.68 -0.33 -9.45
CA GLU A 184 5.36 -0.26 -8.84
C GLU A 184 5.19 0.88 -7.82
N HIS A 185 6.27 1.57 -7.44
CA HIS A 185 6.29 2.59 -6.38
C HIS A 185 5.72 3.95 -6.80
N VAL A 186 4.62 3.92 -7.57
CA VAL A 186 3.98 5.06 -8.21
C VAL A 186 3.58 6.17 -7.23
N TRP A 187 3.28 5.81 -5.98
CA TRP A 187 2.86 6.75 -4.94
C TRP A 187 3.99 7.61 -4.38
N THR A 188 5.25 7.29 -4.66
CA THR A 188 6.37 8.13 -4.21
C THR A 188 6.41 9.47 -4.95
N SER A 189 5.80 9.56 -6.13
CA SER A 189 5.52 10.85 -6.78
C SER A 189 4.29 11.52 -6.16
N LEU A 190 4.45 12.76 -5.67
CA LEU A 190 3.34 13.58 -5.18
C LEU A 190 2.33 13.90 -6.30
N ARG A 191 2.77 13.92 -7.55
CA ARG A 191 1.93 14.16 -8.73
C ARG A 191 1.06 12.95 -9.03
N ASN A 192 1.65 11.76 -9.01
CA ASN A 192 0.91 10.51 -9.12
C ASN A 192 -0.04 10.30 -7.94
N ALA A 193 0.40 10.62 -6.71
CA ALA A 193 -0.46 10.57 -5.53
C ALA A 193 -1.74 11.41 -5.70
N ALA A 194 -1.63 12.62 -6.25
CA ALA A 194 -2.80 13.46 -6.52
C ALA A 194 -3.75 12.84 -7.56
N ILE A 195 -3.23 12.15 -8.58
CA ILE A 195 -4.05 11.43 -9.57
C ILE A 195 -4.77 10.26 -8.91
N ILE A 196 -4.06 9.45 -8.13
CA ILE A 196 -4.63 8.28 -7.44
C ILE A 196 -5.71 8.72 -6.45
N VAL A 197 -5.48 9.78 -5.67
CA VAL A 197 -6.48 10.38 -4.77
C VAL A 197 -7.72 10.82 -5.53
N GLN A 198 -7.57 11.44 -6.72
CA GLN A 198 -8.70 11.83 -7.54
C GLN A 198 -9.49 10.61 -8.01
N THR A 199 -8.83 9.54 -8.46
CA THR A 199 -9.50 8.28 -8.83
C THR A 199 -10.31 7.69 -7.67
N ILE A 200 -9.71 7.64 -6.47
CA ILE A 200 -10.41 7.16 -5.26
C ILE A 200 -11.66 8.02 -4.98
N SER A 201 -11.54 9.34 -5.11
CA SER A 201 -12.65 10.27 -4.93
C SER A 201 -13.77 10.04 -5.93
N ASP A 202 -13.45 9.84 -7.21
CA ASP A 202 -14.42 9.67 -8.28
C ASP A 202 -15.22 8.37 -8.09
N GLU A 203 -14.54 7.28 -7.72
CA GLU A 203 -15.18 6.01 -7.41
C GLU A 203 -16.03 6.09 -6.14
N LEU A 204 -15.54 6.75 -5.08
CA LEU A 204 -16.29 6.90 -3.83
C LEU A 204 -17.54 7.76 -4.02
N CYS A 205 -17.49 8.76 -4.89
CA CYS A 205 -18.66 9.56 -5.28
C CYS A 205 -19.71 8.74 -6.06
N THR A 206 -19.30 7.65 -6.70
CA THR A 206 -20.20 6.72 -7.40
C THR A 206 -20.84 5.73 -6.42
N ILE A 207 -20.05 5.23 -5.47
CA ILE A 207 -20.51 4.33 -4.40
C ILE A 207 -21.47 5.04 -3.44
N ASP A 208 -21.17 6.28 -3.08
CA ASP A 208 -21.91 7.07 -2.10
C ASP A 208 -22.17 8.50 -2.59
N ALA A 209 -23.20 8.62 -3.43
CA ALA A 209 -23.60 9.88 -4.04
C ALA A 209 -24.13 10.91 -3.03
N ASP A 210 -24.60 10.49 -1.84
CA ASP A 210 -25.16 11.37 -0.83
C ASP A 210 -24.07 12.26 -0.20
N ASN A 211 -22.85 11.73 -0.02
CA ASN A 211 -21.69 12.46 0.53
C ASN A 211 -20.70 12.98 -0.54
N ARG A 212 -21.09 12.95 -1.82
CA ARG A 212 -20.26 13.38 -2.97
C ARG A 212 -19.55 14.72 -2.76
N LEU A 213 -20.26 15.74 -2.27
CA LEU A 213 -19.69 17.08 -2.09
C LEU A 213 -18.60 17.12 -1.01
N ASP A 214 -18.71 16.27 0.01
CA ASP A 214 -17.74 16.20 1.09
C ASP A 214 -16.47 15.47 0.64
N TYR A 215 -16.61 14.40 -0.15
CA TYR A 215 -15.47 13.74 -0.82
C TYR A 215 -14.74 14.71 -1.75
N GLU A 216 -15.45 15.37 -2.67
CA GLU A 216 -14.84 16.34 -3.61
C GLU A 216 -14.12 17.48 -2.89
N LYS A 217 -14.69 17.98 -1.79
CA LYS A 217 -14.07 19.03 -0.98
C LYS A 217 -12.77 18.55 -0.33
N ARG A 218 -12.78 17.40 0.35
CA ARG A 218 -11.60 16.84 1.02
C ARG A 218 -10.49 16.52 0.01
N THR A 219 -10.87 15.93 -1.13
CA THR A 219 -9.97 15.66 -2.25
C THR A 219 -9.31 16.93 -2.77
N SER A 220 -10.09 17.98 -3.05
CA SER A 220 -9.53 19.24 -3.52
C SER A 220 -8.58 19.89 -2.51
N GLU A 221 -8.91 19.85 -1.22
CA GLU A 221 -8.05 20.36 -0.15
C GLU A 221 -6.75 19.54 -0.02
N TYR A 222 -6.84 18.22 -0.12
CA TYR A 222 -5.68 17.34 -0.02
C TYR A 222 -4.74 17.45 -1.23
N CYS A 223 -5.27 17.45 -2.45
CA CYS A 223 -4.49 17.66 -3.68
C CYS A 223 -3.81 19.04 -3.70
N GLY A 224 -4.43 20.06 -3.10
CA GLY A 224 -3.80 21.36 -2.86
C GLY A 224 -2.54 21.25 -2.00
N LYS A 225 -2.60 20.52 -0.88
CA LYS A 225 -1.44 20.29 0.01
C LYS A 225 -0.33 19.48 -0.68
N LEU A 226 -0.69 18.46 -1.46
CA LEU A 226 0.28 17.68 -2.24
C LEU A 226 1.01 18.58 -3.26
N THR A 227 0.28 19.50 -3.90
CA THR A 227 0.84 20.47 -4.84
C THR A 227 1.77 21.47 -4.14
N ASP A 228 1.38 21.96 -2.98
CA ASP A 228 2.21 22.88 -2.18
C ASP A 228 3.53 22.19 -1.77
N LEU A 229 3.47 20.92 -1.34
CA LEU A 229 4.65 20.14 -0.99
C LEU A 229 5.54 19.81 -2.20
N ASP A 230 4.98 19.47 -3.37
CA ASP A 230 5.76 19.28 -4.60
C ASP A 230 6.52 20.57 -4.98
N ASN A 231 5.90 21.74 -4.80
CA ASN A 231 6.58 23.02 -5.02
C ASN A 231 7.66 23.31 -3.96
N GLU A 232 7.44 22.92 -2.70
CA GLU A 232 8.47 23.01 -1.68
C GLU A 232 9.68 22.13 -2.03
N ILE A 233 9.47 20.86 -2.37
CA ILE A 233 10.56 19.94 -2.71
C ILE A 233 11.31 20.44 -3.95
N LYS A 234 10.61 20.95 -4.98
CA LYS A 234 11.26 21.63 -6.12
C LYS A 234 12.19 22.75 -5.69
N THR A 235 11.76 23.54 -4.71
CA THR A 235 12.57 24.64 -4.16
C THR A 235 13.79 24.10 -3.42
N VAL A 236 13.63 23.07 -2.58
CA VAL A 236 14.73 22.37 -1.90
C VAL A 236 15.78 21.89 -2.89
N VAL A 237 15.34 21.22 -3.97
CA VAL A 237 16.24 20.67 -4.99
C VAL A 237 16.94 21.78 -5.76
N ALA A 238 16.23 22.85 -6.13
CA ALA A 238 16.81 23.99 -6.85
C ALA A 238 17.83 24.80 -6.02
N GLU A 239 17.67 24.85 -4.70
CA GLU A 239 18.59 25.50 -3.76
C GLU A 239 19.75 24.59 -3.33
N GLY A 240 19.66 23.28 -3.60
CA GLY A 240 20.66 22.29 -3.28
C GLY A 240 21.99 22.52 -4.00
N GLN A 241 23.09 22.10 -3.37
CA GLN A 241 24.44 22.17 -3.94
C GLN A 241 24.77 20.95 -4.81
N ARG A 242 23.93 19.91 -4.79
CA ARG A 242 24.11 18.65 -5.54
C ARG A 242 22.77 18.07 -5.99
N SER A 243 22.81 17.18 -6.97
CA SER A 243 21.68 16.35 -7.43
C SER A 243 21.80 14.89 -7.01
N LEU A 244 23.01 14.41 -6.68
CA LEU A 244 23.28 13.01 -6.35
C LEU A 244 22.95 12.68 -4.89
N LEU A 245 22.14 11.65 -4.72
CA LEU A 245 21.82 10.99 -3.46
C LEU A 245 22.51 9.63 -3.35
N VAL A 246 22.81 9.21 -2.12
CA VAL A 246 23.34 7.87 -1.84
C VAL A 246 22.39 7.15 -0.89
N PHE A 247 21.89 6.00 -1.34
CA PHE A 247 21.01 5.11 -0.61
C PHE A 247 21.77 3.85 -0.17
N GLY A 248 21.94 3.69 1.14
CA GLY A 248 22.46 2.47 1.75
C GLY A 248 21.39 1.40 1.94
N ASP A 249 20.44 1.29 1.00
CA ASP A 249 19.27 0.41 1.10
C ASP A 249 18.67 0.11 -0.29
N ARG A 250 17.53 -0.58 -0.30
CA ARG A 250 16.59 -0.68 -1.43
C ARG A 250 16.09 0.68 -1.87
N PHE A 251 15.76 0.78 -3.15
CA PHE A 251 15.40 2.04 -3.78
C PHE A 251 14.00 2.04 -4.40
N PRO A 252 12.94 2.31 -3.60
CA PRO A 252 11.57 2.44 -4.11
C PRO A 252 11.23 3.87 -4.61
N PHE A 253 12.21 4.65 -5.04
CA PHE A 253 12.06 6.11 -5.25
C PHE A 253 12.21 6.55 -6.70
N ARG A 254 12.02 5.65 -7.68
CA ARG A 254 12.21 5.97 -9.10
C ARG A 254 11.38 7.17 -9.56
N TYR A 255 10.07 7.15 -9.31
CA TYR A 255 9.18 8.26 -9.67
C TYR A 255 9.58 9.56 -8.97
N PHE A 256 10.02 9.46 -7.71
CA PHE A 256 10.46 10.61 -6.94
C PHE A 256 11.71 11.26 -7.54
N ILE A 257 12.75 10.49 -7.89
CA ILE A 257 13.96 11.06 -8.48
C ILE A 257 13.71 11.64 -9.87
N ASP A 258 12.86 11.00 -10.67
CA ASP A 258 12.49 11.48 -12.00
C ASP A 258 11.74 12.82 -11.91
N ASP A 259 10.82 12.95 -10.95
CA ASP A 259 10.00 14.16 -10.77
C ASP A 259 10.80 15.43 -10.48
N TYR A 260 11.98 15.27 -9.87
CA TYR A 260 12.86 16.36 -9.45
C TYR A 260 14.23 16.36 -10.15
N ALA A 261 14.44 15.49 -11.14
CA ALA A 261 15.72 15.32 -11.85
C ALA A 261 16.92 15.11 -10.90
N LEU A 262 16.73 14.27 -9.89
CA LEU A 262 17.77 13.85 -8.95
C LEU A 262 18.51 12.63 -9.51
N GLU A 263 19.76 12.47 -9.10
CA GLU A 263 20.57 11.28 -9.40
C GLU A 263 20.66 10.42 -8.13
N CYS A 264 20.79 9.11 -8.28
CA CYS A 264 20.91 8.21 -7.14
C CYS A 264 21.99 7.14 -7.36
N LYS A 265 22.67 6.76 -6.27
CA LYS A 265 23.37 5.48 -6.14
C LYS A 265 22.82 4.67 -4.97
N ALA A 266 22.37 3.46 -5.24
CA ALA A 266 21.72 2.59 -4.27
C ALA A 266 22.45 1.26 -4.05
N ALA A 267 22.26 0.65 -2.88
CA ALA A 267 22.83 -0.65 -2.55
C ALA A 267 22.06 -1.80 -3.22
N PHE A 268 20.74 -1.70 -3.32
CA PHE A 268 19.86 -2.73 -3.88
C PHE A 268 18.78 -2.12 -4.79
N PRO A 269 18.23 -2.91 -5.75
CA PRO A 269 17.04 -2.50 -6.48
C PRO A 269 15.82 -2.39 -5.53
N GLY A 270 14.74 -1.78 -6.02
CA GLY A 270 13.56 -1.42 -5.22
C GLY A 270 12.92 -2.60 -4.49
N CYS A 271 12.66 -3.68 -5.22
CA CYS A 271 11.96 -4.88 -4.73
C CYS A 271 12.88 -6.02 -4.28
N SER A 272 14.19 -5.80 -4.09
CA SER A 272 15.12 -6.87 -3.72
C SER A 272 14.74 -7.59 -2.42
N THR A 273 14.94 -8.90 -2.33
CA THR A 273 14.82 -9.65 -1.06
C THR A 273 16.16 -9.78 -0.32
N ALA A 274 17.27 -9.33 -0.91
CA ALA A 274 18.60 -9.41 -0.32
C ALA A 274 18.71 -8.60 0.98
N THR A 275 19.40 -9.16 1.97
CA THR A 275 19.56 -8.54 3.31
C THR A 275 21.00 -8.13 3.61
N GLU A 276 21.95 -8.54 2.77
CA GLU A 276 23.37 -8.20 2.91
C GLU A 276 23.91 -7.71 1.57
N ALA A 277 24.60 -6.57 1.56
CA ALA A 277 25.23 -6.05 0.36
C ALA A 277 26.62 -6.67 0.20
N SER A 278 27.08 -6.82 -1.05
CA SER A 278 28.45 -7.25 -1.31
C SER A 278 29.46 -6.26 -0.71
N ALA A 279 30.64 -6.73 -0.32
CA ALA A 279 31.73 -5.84 0.13
C ALA A 279 32.11 -4.82 -0.96
N LEU A 280 31.93 -5.19 -2.24
CA LEU A 280 32.12 -4.31 -3.39
C LEU A 280 31.08 -3.18 -3.41
N THR A 281 29.80 -3.50 -3.19
CA THR A 281 28.71 -2.50 -3.10
C THR A 281 29.02 -1.45 -2.04
N VAL A 282 29.37 -1.88 -0.83
CA VAL A 282 29.73 -0.96 0.27
C VAL A 282 30.95 -0.11 -0.10
N THR A 283 31.98 -0.71 -0.69
CA THR A 283 33.20 0.01 -1.11
C THR A 283 32.89 1.08 -2.16
N ASN A 284 32.12 0.74 -3.18
CA ASN A 284 31.73 1.67 -4.24
C ASN A 284 30.92 2.84 -3.67
N LEU A 285 29.97 2.57 -2.77
CA LEU A 285 29.19 3.62 -2.12
C LEU A 285 30.04 4.53 -1.21
N VAL A 286 30.99 3.96 -0.45
CA VAL A 286 31.96 4.74 0.35
C VAL A 286 32.80 5.66 -0.54
N ASP A 287 33.28 5.15 -1.68
CA ASP A 287 34.06 5.92 -2.63
C ASP A 287 33.23 7.03 -3.28
N THR A 288 31.97 6.76 -3.64
CA THR A 288 31.02 7.79 -4.11
C THR A 288 30.83 8.89 -3.06
N VAL A 289 30.55 8.52 -1.80
CA VAL A 289 30.35 9.48 -0.72
C VAL A 289 31.58 10.38 -0.53
N ARG A 290 32.79 9.80 -0.54
CA ARG A 290 34.04 10.56 -0.36
C ARG A 290 34.37 11.46 -1.55
N THR A 291 34.14 10.97 -2.77
CA THR A 291 34.50 11.68 -4.01
C THR A 291 33.56 12.85 -4.28
N GLU A 292 32.26 12.61 -4.13
CA GLU A 292 31.19 13.59 -4.41
C GLU A 292 30.88 14.48 -3.19
N GLY A 293 31.48 14.19 -2.03
CA GLY A 293 31.29 14.95 -0.80
C GLY A 293 29.85 14.89 -0.30
N ILE A 294 29.25 13.69 -0.35
CA ILE A 294 27.86 13.46 0.06
C ILE A 294 27.74 13.61 1.59
N PRO A 295 26.85 14.47 2.12
CA PRO A 295 26.77 14.73 3.56
C PRO A 295 25.88 13.74 4.33
N VAL A 296 25.02 13.00 3.61
CA VAL A 296 24.00 12.14 4.20
C VAL A 296 23.87 10.85 3.38
N VAL A 297 23.86 9.71 4.07
CA VAL A 297 23.48 8.41 3.48
C VAL A 297 22.05 8.09 3.88
N LEU A 298 21.21 7.78 2.90
CA LEU A 298 19.79 7.55 3.10
C LEU A 298 19.48 6.07 3.33
N TYR A 299 18.44 5.81 4.12
CA TYR A 299 17.85 4.48 4.32
C TYR A 299 16.31 4.57 4.35
N ARG A 300 15.63 3.43 4.18
CA ARG A 300 14.15 3.38 4.12
C ARG A 300 13.52 3.15 5.49
N GLU A 301 12.23 3.47 5.63
CA GLU A 301 11.48 3.12 6.82
C GLU A 301 11.53 1.62 7.12
N LEU A 302 11.53 1.27 8.42
CA LEU A 302 11.57 -0.11 8.93
C LEU A 302 12.77 -0.96 8.48
N SER A 303 13.75 -0.33 7.82
CA SER A 303 15.03 -0.96 7.49
C SER A 303 15.89 -1.20 8.73
N ASP A 304 16.78 -2.18 8.65
CA ASP A 304 17.80 -2.43 9.68
C ASP A 304 19.01 -1.49 9.57
N HIS A 305 19.04 -0.60 8.56
CA HIS A 305 20.03 0.43 8.25
C HIS A 305 21.50 0.02 8.28
N LYS A 306 21.83 -1.29 8.30
CA LYS A 306 23.21 -1.75 8.50
C LYS A 306 24.17 -1.26 7.42
N ILE A 307 23.72 -1.21 6.18
CA ILE A 307 24.55 -0.77 5.05
C ILE A 307 24.76 0.73 5.11
N ALA A 308 23.71 1.52 5.35
CA ALA A 308 23.82 2.96 5.55
C ALA A 308 24.79 3.30 6.71
N ASP A 309 24.67 2.61 7.84
CA ASP A 309 25.53 2.79 9.00
C ASP A 309 26.98 2.38 8.75
N ALA A 310 27.21 1.30 8.00
CA ALA A 310 28.56 0.88 7.62
C ALA A 310 29.24 1.94 6.74
N ILE A 311 28.52 2.51 5.77
CA ILE A 311 29.06 3.59 4.91
C ILE A 311 29.34 4.83 5.77
N ALA A 312 28.43 5.20 6.66
CA ALA A 312 28.59 6.34 7.56
C ALA A 312 29.79 6.19 8.51
N ALA A 313 30.00 5.00 9.06
CA ALA A 313 31.14 4.70 9.94
C ALA A 313 32.50 4.89 9.23
N GLU A 314 32.58 4.55 7.94
CA GLU A 314 33.80 4.68 7.13
C GLU A 314 34.03 6.10 6.59
N THR A 315 32.97 6.88 6.39
CA THR A 315 33.02 8.19 5.72
C THR A 315 32.92 9.36 6.70
N GLY A 316 32.37 9.13 7.90
CA GLY A 316 32.13 10.14 8.92
C GLY A 316 30.89 11.00 8.68
N VAL A 317 30.04 10.62 7.74
CA VAL A 317 28.78 11.31 7.41
C VAL A 317 27.64 10.81 8.31
N VAL A 318 26.48 11.44 8.24
CA VAL A 318 25.29 11.01 9.01
C VAL A 318 24.36 10.17 8.16
N THR A 319 23.54 9.34 8.80
CA THR A 319 22.43 8.63 8.15
C THR A 319 21.11 9.35 8.42
N MET A 320 20.21 9.34 7.44
CA MET A 320 18.85 9.87 7.59
C MET A 320 17.84 8.99 6.86
N GLU A 321 16.63 8.92 7.39
CA GLU A 321 15.52 8.21 6.75
C GLU A 321 14.94 9.05 5.60
N LEU A 322 14.72 8.40 4.46
CA LEU A 322 13.78 8.85 3.44
C LEU A 322 12.64 7.82 3.37
N HIS A 323 11.44 8.25 3.72
CA HIS A 323 10.29 7.39 3.92
C HIS A 323 9.55 7.14 2.59
N SER A 324 9.46 5.90 2.11
CA SER A 324 8.74 5.59 0.87
C SER A 324 7.23 5.59 1.06
N CYS A 325 6.74 5.55 2.30
CA CYS A 325 5.31 5.50 2.64
C CYS A 325 4.65 4.18 2.26
N HIS A 326 5.45 3.15 2.04
CA HIS A 326 4.92 1.81 1.79
C HIS A 326 4.30 1.24 3.07
N ASN A 327 5.01 1.40 4.19
CA ASN A 327 4.62 0.90 5.49
C ASN A 327 4.72 2.01 6.53
N ILE A 328 4.34 1.73 7.77
CA ILE A 328 4.35 2.68 8.87
C ILE A 328 4.56 1.95 10.19
N THR A 329 5.24 2.57 11.14
CA THR A 329 5.36 2.01 12.49
C THR A 329 4.00 2.02 13.20
N GLN A 330 3.76 1.08 14.13
CA GLN A 330 2.54 1.12 14.94
C GLN A 330 2.41 2.44 15.72
N ASN A 331 3.53 3.00 16.19
CA ASN A 331 3.53 4.25 16.95
C ASN A 331 3.12 5.46 16.08
N ASP A 332 3.63 5.56 14.86
CA ASP A 332 3.27 6.64 13.94
C ASP A 332 1.82 6.49 13.46
N PHE A 333 1.38 5.26 13.23
CA PHE A 333 -0.01 4.95 12.87
C PHE A 333 -0.98 5.37 13.99
N ASP A 334 -0.72 4.95 15.23
CA ASP A 334 -1.51 5.33 16.40
C ASP A 334 -1.43 6.85 16.69
N GLY A 335 -0.29 7.46 16.35
CA GLY A 335 -0.06 8.90 16.41
C GLY A 335 -0.78 9.70 15.33
N GLY A 336 -1.40 9.04 14.35
CA GLY A 336 -2.16 9.67 13.26
C GLY A 336 -1.30 10.27 12.16
N ALA A 337 -0.04 9.82 12.00
CA ALA A 337 0.79 10.23 10.88
C ALA A 337 0.07 9.95 9.55
N SER A 338 0.22 10.87 8.61
CA SER A 338 -0.32 10.80 7.26
C SER A 338 0.79 10.67 6.24
N TYR A 339 0.46 10.19 5.04
CA TYR A 339 1.37 10.21 3.89
C TYR A 339 1.98 11.61 3.70
N LEU A 340 1.15 12.66 3.76
CA LEU A 340 1.62 14.04 3.63
C LEU A 340 2.65 14.39 4.70
N SER A 341 2.40 14.06 5.97
CA SER A 341 3.34 14.37 7.06
C SER A 341 4.67 13.63 6.96
N LEU A 342 4.68 12.43 6.37
CA LEU A 342 5.90 11.67 6.13
C LEU A 342 6.68 12.26 4.94
N MET A 343 5.97 12.67 3.90
CA MET A 343 6.58 13.37 2.76
C MET A 343 7.09 14.77 3.12
N GLU A 344 6.46 15.47 4.07
CA GLU A 344 6.98 16.72 4.65
C GLU A 344 8.32 16.48 5.36
N LYS A 345 8.44 15.41 6.15
CA LYS A 345 9.73 15.00 6.74
C LYS A 345 10.78 14.67 5.67
N ASN A 346 10.38 14.05 4.56
CA ASN A 346 11.28 13.80 3.44
C ASN A 346 11.84 15.10 2.84
N ALA A 347 11.07 16.18 2.78
CA ALA A 347 11.57 17.48 2.34
C ALA A 347 12.67 18.01 3.27
N GLU A 348 12.54 17.81 4.58
CA GLU A 348 13.60 18.15 5.57
C GLU A 348 14.85 17.28 5.38
N THR A 349 14.68 15.97 5.20
CA THR A 349 15.79 15.05 4.89
C THR A 349 16.53 15.48 3.62
N LEU A 350 15.79 15.84 2.56
CA LEU A 350 16.38 16.29 1.32
C LEU A 350 17.17 17.59 1.47
N ARG A 351 16.70 18.55 2.27
CA ARG A 351 17.47 19.77 2.54
C ARG A 351 18.85 19.44 3.12
N ALA A 352 18.95 18.43 3.99
CA ALA A 352 20.23 17.99 4.54
C ALA A 352 21.07 17.20 3.54
N ALA A 353 20.45 16.30 2.76
CA ALA A 353 21.16 15.47 1.79
C ALA A 353 21.73 16.28 0.61
N LEU A 354 21.02 17.33 0.19
CA LEU A 354 21.40 18.19 -0.92
C LEU A 354 22.24 19.41 -0.50
N ALA A 355 22.54 19.57 0.80
CA ALA A 355 23.14 20.76 1.43
C ALA A 355 24.53 21.17 0.94
#